data_AF-I1BJ58-F1
#
_entry.id   AF-I1BJ58-F1
#
_cell.length_a   1.000
_cell.length_b   1.000
_cell.length_c   1.000
_cell.angle_alpha   90.00
_cell.angle_beta   90.00
_cell.angle_gamma   90.00
#
_symmetry.space_group_name_H-M   'P 1'
#
loop_
_entity.id
_entity.type
_entity.pdbx_description
1 polymer ?
#
loop_
_entity_poly.entity_id
_entity_poly.type
_entity_poly.pdbx_seq_one_letter_code
_entity_poly.pdbx_strand_id
1 'polypeptide(L)'
;MSEESGSFGGWFSSWFNTSKDQESSSNLIQQQQPGTNYARNQQTLSSLRSQKQQAESSKEDTRNSPGKLVRTDTESYLDAPKTQQANNNRKVTRRLPLTNNNLVIDCPIPDRLLGALNCTERDEFSQLRYTAATCEPDDFELEGYTLRPKIYNRETELFIEDEILFTRTMHGVMKNIAHLCSLKKNSVWGPDGWKKVVVCIVADGRKVVNKRVLNVLASMGIYQAGIAKNIVDNKPVKAHIYEYTTQISIDSDMNIKGSDKGIVPVQTIFCLKEKNAKKINSHRWFFNAFGPILQPNVCILLDVGTRPGNSSIYQLWKVFHRNPLIGGACGEIRAMLGTACCQLINPLVAAQNFEYKMSNILDKPLESVFGYISVLPGAFSAYRYAALKNDVSGQGPLEKYFLGEDLHKDQHTGKKAGLFEANMYLAEDRILCFELVAKKDERWLLQYVDSAFGETDVPSQLPEFISQRRRWLNGSFFAGVYGLIHFSKIWNSGHGFSRTFLLLIEGIYNVISLIFSWFSVVIVLSFLCT
;
A
#
# COMPACT_ATOMS: atom_id res chain seq x y z
N MET A 1 -57.96 19.72 22.42
CA MET A 1 -57.99 18.27 22.68
C MET A 1 -56.59 17.75 22.44
N SER A 2 -55.97 17.26 23.50
CA SER A 2 -54.73 16.50 23.46
C SER A 2 -54.94 15.22 22.64
N GLU A 3 -54.19 15.03 21.57
CA GLU A 3 -53.98 13.70 21.00
C GLU A 3 -52.49 13.38 21.06
N GLU A 4 -52.26 12.22 21.66
CA GLU A 4 -51.01 11.70 22.18
C GLU A 4 -50.14 11.08 21.09
N SER A 5 -48.84 11.22 21.30
CA SER A 5 -47.77 10.25 21.02
C SER A 5 -48.01 9.19 19.92
N GLY A 6 -47.47 9.47 18.73
CA GLY A 6 -46.97 8.46 17.81
C GLY A 6 -45.46 8.61 17.66
N SER A 7 -44.68 8.02 18.58
CA SER A 7 -43.23 7.84 18.39
C SER A 7 -42.99 6.83 17.27
N PHE A 8 -43.06 7.30 16.03
CA PHE A 8 -42.76 6.51 14.84
C PHE A 8 -41.25 6.64 14.57
N GLY A 9 -40.50 5.56 14.79
CA GLY A 9 -39.22 5.40 14.11
C GLY A 9 -37.94 5.39 14.97
N GLY A 10 -37.95 4.74 16.13
CA GLY A 10 -36.72 4.20 16.74
C GLY A 10 -36.01 3.14 15.87
N TRP A 11 -36.59 2.77 14.73
CA TRP A 11 -36.06 1.78 13.79
C TRP A 11 -34.98 2.34 12.84
N PHE A 12 -35.03 3.63 12.49
CA PHE A 12 -34.04 4.22 11.60
C PHE A 12 -32.66 4.44 12.26
N SER A 13 -32.59 4.74 13.56
CA SER A 13 -31.31 4.98 14.24
C SER A 13 -30.54 3.71 14.58
N SER A 14 -31.24 2.58 14.76
CA SER A 14 -30.60 1.28 15.02
C SER A 14 -29.83 0.76 13.81
N TRP A 15 -30.30 1.03 12.59
CA TRP A 15 -29.65 0.53 11.37
C TRP A 15 -28.34 1.28 11.05
N PHE A 16 -28.19 2.52 11.50
CA PHE A 16 -26.96 3.30 11.35
C PHE A 16 -25.87 2.96 12.39
N ASN A 17 -26.21 2.34 13.53
CA ASN A 17 -25.26 2.07 14.61
C ASN A 17 -24.76 0.62 14.71
N THR A 18 -25.28 -0.31 13.91
CA THR A 18 -24.80 -1.71 13.85
C THR A 18 -23.71 -1.94 12.81
N SER A 19 -22.87 -0.94 12.54
CA SER A 19 -21.57 -1.11 11.86
C SER A 19 -20.42 -1.09 12.87
N LYS A 20 -20.56 -1.89 13.93
CA LYS A 20 -19.46 -2.41 14.73
C LYS A 20 -19.61 -3.92 14.67
N ASP A 21 -18.52 -4.61 14.35
CA ASP A 21 -18.41 -6.07 14.26
C ASP A 21 -18.86 -6.67 12.91
N GLN A 22 -18.12 -6.36 11.84
CA GLN A 22 -17.94 -7.32 10.76
C GLN A 22 -16.48 -7.79 10.78
N GLU A 23 -16.29 -8.93 11.44
CA GLU A 23 -15.09 -9.75 11.30
C GLU A 23 -14.84 -9.97 9.80
N SER A 24 -13.75 -9.41 9.30
CA SER A 24 -13.26 -9.72 7.96
C SER A 24 -13.00 -11.22 7.91
N SER A 25 -13.80 -11.90 7.09
CA SER A 25 -13.71 -13.32 6.77
C SER A 25 -12.27 -13.74 6.47
N SER A 26 -11.57 -14.23 7.49
CA SER A 26 -10.22 -14.81 7.38
C SER A 26 -10.25 -16.31 7.05
N ASN A 27 -11.38 -16.81 6.54
CA ASN A 27 -11.64 -18.24 6.29
C ASN A 27 -11.39 -18.69 4.84
N LEU A 28 -10.44 -18.09 4.13
CA LEU A 28 -10.04 -18.56 2.78
C LEU A 28 -8.58 -19.05 2.66
N ILE A 29 -7.91 -19.29 3.79
CA ILE A 29 -6.76 -20.21 3.78
C ILE A 29 -7.30 -21.60 4.09
N GLN A 30 -7.75 -22.29 3.04
CA GLN A 30 -8.08 -23.71 3.09
C GLN A 30 -6.96 -24.50 3.78
N GLN A 31 -7.36 -25.52 4.54
CA GLN A 31 -6.51 -26.46 5.25
C GLN A 31 -5.59 -27.22 4.26
N GLN A 32 -4.48 -26.62 3.83
CA GLN A 32 -3.41 -27.35 3.17
C GLN A 32 -2.44 -27.88 4.23
N GLN A 33 -2.08 -29.16 4.13
CA GLN A 33 -1.28 -29.88 5.11
C GLN A 33 0.08 -29.17 5.34
N PRO A 34 0.35 -28.63 6.55
CA PRO A 34 1.55 -27.83 6.80
C PRO A 34 2.87 -28.63 6.68
N GLY A 35 2.82 -29.97 6.72
CA GLY A 35 4.03 -30.82 6.72
C GLY A 35 4.83 -30.80 5.42
N THR A 36 4.18 -30.74 4.25
CA THR A 36 4.85 -30.88 2.94
C THR A 36 5.62 -29.61 2.55
N ASN A 37 5.01 -28.44 2.72
CA ASN A 37 5.64 -27.15 2.42
C ASN A 37 6.79 -26.85 3.39
N TYR A 38 6.66 -27.22 4.67
CA TYR A 38 7.73 -27.05 5.66
C TYR A 38 9.00 -27.82 5.26
N ALA A 39 8.87 -29.12 4.97
CA ALA A 39 10.00 -29.95 4.55
C ALA A 39 10.66 -29.41 3.27
N ARG A 40 9.87 -28.98 2.29
CA ARG A 40 10.36 -28.40 1.03
C ARG A 40 11.11 -27.08 1.27
N ASN A 41 10.58 -26.19 2.10
CA ASN A 41 11.23 -24.92 2.43
C ASN A 41 12.53 -25.12 3.20
N GLN A 42 12.59 -26.11 4.09
CA GLN A 42 13.86 -26.50 4.73
C GLN A 42 14.88 -26.99 3.71
N GLN A 43 14.46 -27.83 2.76
CA GLN A 43 15.32 -28.28 1.66
C GLN A 43 15.80 -27.10 0.82
N THR A 44 14.93 -26.15 0.45
CA THR A 44 15.31 -24.96 -0.34
C THR A 44 16.34 -24.09 0.38
N LEU A 45 16.15 -23.79 1.66
CA LEU A 45 17.13 -23.01 2.43
C LEU A 45 18.46 -23.77 2.59
N SER A 46 18.40 -25.09 2.82
CA SER A 46 19.61 -25.91 2.88
C SER A 46 20.34 -25.96 1.54
N SER A 47 19.62 -26.05 0.41
CA SER A 47 20.22 -26.06 -0.92
C SER A 47 20.85 -24.72 -1.26
N LEU A 48 20.20 -23.60 -0.92
CA LEU A 48 20.78 -22.25 -1.10
C LEU A 48 22.06 -22.09 -0.27
N ARG A 49 22.06 -22.57 0.98
CA ARG A 49 23.25 -22.57 1.85
C ARG A 49 24.36 -23.45 1.29
N SER A 50 24.05 -24.65 0.83
CA SER A 50 25.04 -25.56 0.23
C SER A 50 25.62 -24.97 -1.07
N GLN A 51 24.80 -24.36 -1.92
CA GLN A 51 25.27 -23.67 -3.13
C GLN A 51 26.22 -22.51 -2.80
N LYS A 52 25.90 -21.72 -1.77
CA LYS A 52 26.79 -20.66 -1.28
C LYS A 52 28.11 -21.21 -0.74
N GLN A 53 28.07 -22.25 0.10
CA GLN A 53 29.27 -22.88 0.65
C GLN A 53 30.17 -23.51 -0.42
N GLN A 54 29.58 -24.04 -1.51
CA GLN A 54 30.34 -24.51 -2.67
C GLN A 54 31.02 -23.39 -3.46
N ALA A 55 30.43 -22.18 -3.48
CA ALA A 55 31.02 -21.00 -4.12
C ALA A 55 32.08 -20.31 -3.24
N GLU A 56 31.97 -20.41 -1.92
CA GLU A 56 32.83 -19.74 -0.93
C GLU A 56 33.83 -20.69 -0.27
N SER A 57 34.62 -21.45 -1.04
CA SER A 57 35.78 -22.17 -0.49
C SER A 57 36.96 -21.20 -0.27
N SER A 58 36.88 -20.33 0.75
CA SER A 58 37.98 -19.71 1.51
C SER A 58 37.53 -18.40 2.16
N LYS A 59 37.29 -18.42 3.48
CA LYS A 59 37.54 -17.32 4.44
C LYS A 59 37.10 -17.73 5.84
N GLU A 60 38.03 -17.61 6.79
CA GLU A 60 37.81 -17.83 8.22
C GLU A 60 37.18 -16.59 8.87
N ASP A 61 36.17 -16.81 9.71
CA ASP A 61 35.47 -15.77 10.46
C ASP A 61 36.09 -15.59 11.85
N THR A 62 36.69 -14.43 12.09
CA THR A 62 36.97 -13.90 13.42
C THR A 62 36.32 -12.52 13.55
N ARG A 63 35.34 -12.37 14.46
CA ARG A 63 34.96 -11.08 15.06
C ARG A 63 33.94 -11.25 16.19
N ASN A 64 34.42 -11.13 17.43
CA ASN A 64 33.59 -10.82 18.60
C ASN A 64 33.79 -9.34 18.95
N SER A 65 32.70 -8.58 19.10
CA SER A 65 32.73 -7.22 19.66
C SER A 65 31.53 -7.00 20.61
N PRO A 66 31.69 -6.25 21.72
CA PRO A 66 30.85 -6.40 22.90
C PRO A 66 29.54 -5.59 22.90
N GLY A 67 29.07 -5.10 21.74
CA GLY A 67 27.90 -4.22 21.65
C GLY A 67 26.67 -4.81 20.92
N LYS A 68 26.80 -5.98 20.26
CA LYS A 68 25.72 -6.52 19.41
C LYS A 68 24.75 -7.41 20.18
N LEU A 69 23.46 -7.32 19.85
CA LEU A 69 22.48 -8.36 20.19
C LEU A 69 22.98 -9.70 19.64
N VAL A 70 22.89 -10.77 20.45
CA VAL A 70 23.34 -12.11 20.07
C VAL A 70 22.37 -12.70 19.04
N ARG A 71 22.90 -13.28 17.96
CA ARG A 71 22.08 -14.06 17.02
C ARG A 71 21.54 -15.30 17.73
N THR A 72 20.24 -15.55 17.62
CA THR A 72 19.61 -16.74 18.22
C THR A 72 19.14 -17.67 17.12
N ASP A 73 19.48 -18.94 17.23
CA ASP A 73 18.94 -20.00 16.38
C ASP A 73 17.52 -20.34 16.86
N THR A 74 16.52 -20.14 16.00
CA THR A 74 15.19 -20.74 16.18
C THR A 74 15.10 -22.01 15.32
N GLU A 75 14.70 -23.13 15.92
CA GLU A 75 14.59 -24.44 15.23
C GLU A 75 13.46 -24.48 14.18
N SER A 76 12.51 -23.54 14.21
CA SER A 76 11.36 -23.50 13.31
C SER A 76 11.22 -22.12 12.66
N TYR A 77 11.34 -22.07 11.34
CA TYR A 77 11.21 -20.85 10.52
C TYR A 77 9.77 -20.35 10.40
N LEU A 78 8.78 -21.25 10.51
CA LEU A 78 7.35 -20.87 10.47
C LEU A 78 6.83 -20.38 11.83
N ASP A 79 7.58 -20.62 12.90
CA ASP A 79 7.25 -20.07 14.20
C ASP A 79 8.03 -18.76 14.39
N ALA A 80 7.30 -17.66 14.63
CA ALA A 80 7.91 -16.50 15.27
C ALA A 80 8.73 -16.97 16.51
N PRO A 81 9.85 -16.31 16.85
CA PRO A 81 10.68 -16.72 17.97
C PRO A 81 9.80 -17.05 19.18
N LYS A 82 9.76 -18.33 19.57
CA LYS A 82 9.01 -18.75 20.75
C LYS A 82 9.58 -17.94 21.89
N THR A 83 8.73 -17.18 22.58
CA THR A 83 9.12 -16.53 23.83
C THR A 83 9.73 -17.64 24.67
N GLN A 84 11.03 -17.55 24.95
CA GLN A 84 11.71 -18.56 25.77
C GLN A 84 10.82 -18.79 26.98
N GLN A 85 10.28 -20.00 27.11
CA GLN A 85 9.59 -20.41 28.32
C GLN A 85 10.52 -20.03 29.46
N ALA A 86 9.99 -19.23 30.37
CA ALA A 86 10.74 -18.49 31.36
C ALA A 86 11.51 -19.44 32.30
N ASN A 87 12.67 -19.92 31.84
CA ASN A 87 13.77 -20.14 32.75
C ASN A 87 14.06 -18.79 33.40
N ASN A 88 14.19 -18.80 34.72
CA ASN A 88 14.31 -17.69 35.68
C ASN A 88 15.45 -16.68 35.43
N ASN A 89 15.74 -16.34 34.17
CA ASN A 89 16.71 -15.36 33.77
C ASN A 89 16.14 -13.97 34.05
N ARG A 90 16.65 -13.38 35.14
CA ARG A 90 16.55 -11.97 35.50
C ARG A 90 16.37 -11.12 34.24
N LYS A 91 15.25 -10.39 34.13
CA LYS A 91 15.04 -9.39 33.08
C LYS A 91 16.19 -8.39 33.16
N VAL A 92 17.18 -8.51 32.28
CA VAL A 92 18.28 -7.56 32.19
C VAL A 92 17.74 -6.31 31.52
N THR A 93 17.49 -5.27 32.31
CA THR A 93 17.15 -3.94 31.78
C THR A 93 18.42 -3.34 31.18
N ARG A 94 18.57 -3.37 29.86
CA ARG A 94 19.63 -2.65 29.15
C ARG A 94 19.18 -1.22 28.86
N ARG A 95 20.03 -0.24 29.18
CA ARG A 95 19.89 1.14 28.70
C ARG A 95 20.60 1.23 27.35
N LEU A 96 19.87 1.60 26.31
CA LEU A 96 20.42 1.83 24.97
C LEU A 96 20.55 3.34 24.75
N PRO A 97 21.63 3.82 24.11
CA PRO A 97 21.71 5.21 23.68
C PRO A 97 20.65 5.49 22.62
N LEU A 98 20.00 6.65 22.71
CA LEU A 98 19.03 7.10 21.69
C LEU A 98 19.79 7.68 20.49
N THR A 99 19.31 7.39 19.28
CA THR A 99 19.81 8.02 18.05
C THR A 99 18.90 9.18 17.71
N ASN A 100 19.41 10.41 17.71
CA ASN A 100 18.59 11.63 17.55
C ASN A 100 17.38 11.67 18.50
N ASN A 101 17.57 11.34 19.78
CA ASN A 101 16.50 11.21 20.78
C ASN A 101 15.44 10.11 20.51
N ASN A 102 15.64 9.29 19.48
CA ASN A 102 14.71 8.22 19.10
C ASN A 102 15.32 6.84 19.37
N LEU A 103 14.46 5.86 19.70
CA LEU A 103 14.89 4.48 19.93
C LEU A 103 15.06 3.75 18.60
N VAL A 104 16.32 3.52 18.23
CA VAL A 104 16.73 2.76 17.05
C VAL A 104 17.59 1.58 17.50
N ILE A 105 17.28 0.37 17.02
CA ILE A 105 17.97 -0.86 17.40
C ILE A 105 18.27 -1.68 16.16
N ASP A 106 19.54 -1.99 15.93
CA ASP A 106 19.95 -2.95 14.92
C ASP A 106 19.94 -4.38 15.48
N CYS A 107 19.02 -5.19 14.98
CA CYS A 107 18.81 -6.57 15.38
C CYS A 107 19.38 -7.50 14.31
N PRO A 108 20.34 -8.38 14.63
CA PRO A 108 20.87 -9.27 13.62
C PRO A 108 19.79 -10.28 13.17
N ILE A 109 19.83 -10.65 11.90
CA ILE A 109 18.94 -11.71 11.39
C ILE A 109 19.42 -13.10 11.86
N PRO A 110 18.55 -14.13 11.85
CA PRO A 110 18.94 -15.51 12.18
C PRO A 110 20.07 -16.03 11.28
N ASP A 111 21.03 -16.76 11.84
CA ASP A 111 22.20 -17.29 11.09
C ASP A 111 21.79 -18.24 9.97
N ARG A 112 20.72 -19.01 10.15
CA ARG A 112 20.18 -19.89 9.11
C ARG A 112 19.68 -19.11 7.89
N LEU A 113 19.04 -17.96 8.11
CA LEU A 113 18.61 -17.08 7.02
C LEU A 113 19.84 -16.50 6.33
N LEU A 114 20.75 -15.90 7.10
CA LEU A 114 21.98 -15.29 6.60
C LEU A 114 22.83 -16.26 5.75
N GLY A 115 22.92 -17.52 6.16
CA GLY A 115 23.66 -18.56 5.46
C GLY A 115 23.06 -18.96 4.10
N ALA A 116 21.79 -18.65 3.85
CA ALA A 116 21.11 -18.92 2.57
C ALA A 116 21.13 -17.72 1.61
N LEU A 117 21.66 -16.55 2.02
CA LEU A 117 21.65 -15.33 1.21
C LEU A 117 22.96 -15.14 0.45
N ASN A 118 22.88 -14.66 -0.79
CA ASN A 118 24.05 -14.38 -1.62
C ASN A 118 24.76 -13.08 -1.21
N CYS A 119 24.01 -12.01 -0.89
CA CYS A 119 24.60 -10.76 -0.42
C CYS A 119 24.63 -10.75 1.11
N THR A 120 25.82 -10.70 1.71
CA THR A 120 25.98 -10.69 3.18
C THR A 120 26.93 -9.64 3.73
N GLU A 121 27.64 -8.91 2.86
CA GLU A 121 28.72 -8.01 3.28
C GLU A 121 28.24 -6.74 4.00
N ARG A 122 27.06 -6.23 3.64
CA ARG A 122 26.50 -5.00 4.22
C ARG A 122 25.58 -5.29 5.41
N ASP A 123 25.50 -4.33 6.31
CA ASP A 123 24.59 -4.32 7.46
C ASP A 123 23.12 -4.41 7.03
N GLU A 124 22.74 -3.88 5.86
CA GLU A 124 21.37 -4.00 5.34
C GLU A 124 20.88 -5.44 5.12
N PHE A 125 21.81 -6.37 4.91
CA PHE A 125 21.53 -7.79 4.70
C PHE A 125 21.69 -8.63 5.97
N SER A 126 22.50 -8.16 6.93
CA SER A 126 22.81 -8.90 8.15
C SER A 126 22.06 -8.41 9.39
N GLN A 127 21.50 -7.20 9.34
CA GLN A 127 20.82 -6.55 10.47
C GLN A 127 19.53 -5.86 10.04
N LEU A 128 18.44 -6.24 10.69
CA LEU A 128 17.16 -5.56 10.69
C LEU A 128 17.26 -4.30 11.56
N ARG A 129 16.96 -3.13 11.01
CA ARG A 129 16.88 -1.88 11.79
C ARG A 129 15.45 -1.68 12.29
N TYR A 130 15.27 -1.66 13.61
CA TYR A 130 14.00 -1.35 14.25
C TYR A 130 14.02 0.09 14.76
N THR A 131 12.95 0.83 14.48
CA THR A 131 12.73 2.19 14.96
C THR A 131 11.34 2.27 15.62
N ALA A 132 11.28 2.78 16.85
CA ALA A 132 10.02 3.03 17.53
C ALA A 132 9.57 4.48 17.30
N ALA A 133 8.53 4.70 16.50
CA ALA A 133 8.02 6.04 16.22
C ALA A 133 7.05 6.47 17.32
N THR A 134 7.39 7.53 18.06
CA THR A 134 6.56 8.12 19.12
C THR A 134 5.79 9.35 18.69
N CYS A 135 5.93 9.77 17.43
CA CYS A 135 5.24 10.91 16.84
C CYS A 135 4.13 10.49 15.88
N GLU A 136 3.30 11.47 15.50
CA GLU A 136 2.34 11.32 14.39
C GLU A 136 3.11 11.31 13.05
N PRO A 137 2.54 10.71 11.99
CA PRO A 137 3.23 10.59 10.70
C PRO A 137 3.70 11.93 10.10
N ASP A 138 2.96 13.02 10.32
CA ASP A 138 3.31 14.34 9.77
C ASP A 138 4.57 14.95 10.41
N ASP A 139 4.89 14.55 11.65
CA ASP A 139 6.03 15.07 12.42
C ASP A 139 7.27 14.19 12.30
N PHE A 140 7.23 13.13 11.49
CA PHE A 140 8.27 12.10 11.48
C PHE A 140 9.66 12.64 11.12
N GLU A 141 9.78 13.42 10.04
CA GLU A 141 11.06 14.05 9.67
C GLU A 141 11.46 15.15 10.67
N LEU A 142 10.50 15.93 11.14
CA LEU A 142 10.72 17.06 12.07
C LEU A 142 11.27 16.59 13.42
N GLU A 143 10.80 15.46 13.94
CA GLU A 143 11.27 14.82 15.17
C GLU A 143 12.61 14.06 14.99
N GLY A 144 13.28 14.24 13.85
CA GLY A 144 14.63 13.74 13.60
C GLY A 144 14.71 12.24 13.28
N TYR A 145 13.57 11.61 12.94
CA TYR A 145 13.59 10.25 12.41
C TYR A 145 14.19 10.24 11.00
N THR A 146 14.84 9.12 10.67
CA THR A 146 15.47 8.93 9.35
C THR A 146 15.36 7.48 8.92
N LEU A 147 15.40 7.25 7.62
CA LEU A 147 15.26 5.94 6.99
C LEU A 147 16.60 5.48 6.40
N ARG A 148 16.81 4.17 6.36
CA ARG A 148 18.02 3.53 5.85
C ARG A 148 18.38 3.92 4.40
N PRO A 149 17.45 4.10 3.44
CA PRO A 149 17.81 4.59 2.12
C PRO A 149 18.51 5.96 2.17
N LYS A 150 18.04 6.87 3.04
CA LYS A 150 18.64 8.18 3.26
C LYS A 150 20.02 8.08 3.91
N ILE A 151 20.18 7.20 4.90
CA ILE A 151 21.49 6.93 5.54
C ILE A 151 22.53 6.46 4.52
N TYR A 152 22.13 5.66 3.54
CA TYR A 152 23.02 5.21 2.47
C TYR A 152 23.14 6.20 1.29
N ASN A 153 22.58 7.40 1.39
CA ASN A 153 22.55 8.39 0.31
C ASN A 153 22.02 7.80 -1.01
N ARG A 154 20.98 6.96 -0.93
CA ARG A 154 20.31 6.41 -2.11
C ARG A 154 19.20 7.36 -2.57
N GLU A 155 19.15 7.59 -3.88
CA GLU A 155 18.00 8.20 -4.53
C GLU A 155 16.87 7.18 -4.66
N THR A 156 15.66 7.59 -4.28
CA THR A 156 14.46 6.74 -4.43
C THR A 156 13.76 7.10 -5.74
N GLU A 157 13.78 6.20 -6.72
CA GLU A 157 13.03 6.38 -7.97
C GLU A 157 11.58 5.92 -7.81
N LEU A 158 11.40 4.75 -7.17
CA LEU A 158 10.11 4.13 -6.92
C LEU A 158 9.89 3.91 -5.43
N PHE A 159 8.76 4.39 -4.93
CA PHE A 159 8.26 4.07 -3.60
C PHE A 159 6.93 3.34 -3.73
N ILE A 160 6.84 2.09 -3.26
CA ILE A 160 5.68 1.23 -3.48
C ILE A 160 5.02 0.94 -2.14
N GLU A 161 3.75 1.34 -1.95
CA GLU A 161 2.95 0.89 -0.82
C GLU A 161 2.34 -0.49 -1.12
N ASP A 162 2.47 -1.44 -0.21
CA ASP A 162 1.88 -2.78 -0.25
C ASP A 162 1.10 -3.05 1.05
N GLU A 163 -0.04 -3.72 0.97
CA GLU A 163 -0.88 -4.07 2.12
C GLU A 163 -0.81 -5.57 2.49
N ILE A 164 -1.26 -5.91 3.70
CA ILE A 164 -0.95 -7.15 4.45
C ILE A 164 -1.32 -8.50 3.78
N LEU A 165 -2.16 -8.61 2.75
CA LEU A 165 -2.48 -9.91 2.13
C LEU A 165 -1.34 -10.33 1.17
N PHE A 166 -0.28 -10.82 1.79
CA PHE A 166 1.07 -10.43 1.42
C PHE A 166 1.74 -11.29 0.36
N THR A 167 1.65 -12.62 0.43
CA THR A 167 2.55 -13.50 -0.37
C THR A 167 2.39 -13.27 -1.86
N ARG A 168 1.15 -13.16 -2.35
CA ARG A 168 0.86 -12.95 -3.77
C ARG A 168 1.33 -11.58 -4.26
N THR A 169 0.95 -10.51 -3.57
CA THR A 169 1.29 -9.13 -3.96
C THR A 169 2.79 -8.90 -3.87
N MET A 170 3.41 -9.21 -2.72
CA MET A 170 4.84 -9.04 -2.52
C MET A 170 5.66 -9.86 -3.51
N HIS A 171 5.28 -11.12 -3.79
CA HIS A 171 5.97 -11.90 -4.80
C HIS A 171 5.87 -11.28 -6.20
N GLY A 172 4.71 -10.70 -6.55
CA GLY A 172 4.51 -9.94 -7.78
C GLY A 172 5.38 -8.68 -7.84
N VAL A 173 5.48 -7.94 -6.73
CA VAL A 173 6.34 -6.75 -6.60
C VAL A 173 7.82 -7.14 -6.78
N MET A 174 8.29 -8.16 -6.07
CA MET A 174 9.68 -8.63 -6.16
C MET A 174 10.04 -9.12 -7.57
N LYS A 175 9.12 -9.79 -8.27
CA LYS A 175 9.30 -10.16 -9.69
C LYS A 175 9.41 -8.95 -10.62
N ASN A 176 8.61 -7.92 -10.37
CA ASN A 176 8.71 -6.67 -11.12
C ASN A 176 10.05 -5.96 -10.87
N ILE A 177 10.53 -5.93 -9.63
CA ILE A 177 11.85 -5.35 -9.29
C ILE A 177 12.98 -6.14 -9.95
N ALA A 178 12.88 -7.47 -9.96
CA ALA A 178 13.82 -8.32 -10.72
C ALA A 178 13.78 -8.01 -12.22
N HIS A 179 12.58 -7.81 -12.79
CA HIS A 179 12.42 -7.37 -14.17
C HIS A 179 13.08 -6.00 -14.42
N LEU A 180 12.88 -5.01 -13.55
CA LEU A 180 13.59 -3.72 -13.64
C LEU A 180 15.12 -3.94 -13.66
N CYS A 181 15.64 -4.80 -12.79
CA CYS A 181 17.07 -5.06 -12.72
C CYS A 181 17.64 -5.80 -13.94
N SER A 182 16.79 -6.50 -14.70
CA SER A 182 17.18 -7.20 -15.93
C SER A 182 17.38 -6.27 -17.14
N LEU A 183 16.92 -5.01 -17.08
CA LEU A 183 16.94 -4.06 -18.18
C LEU A 183 18.33 -3.41 -18.39
N LYS A 184 19.28 -4.16 -18.96
CA LYS A 184 20.69 -3.72 -19.12
C LYS A 184 20.94 -2.48 -20.00
N LYS A 185 20.01 -2.14 -20.90
CA LYS A 185 20.15 -1.00 -21.85
C LYS A 185 19.35 0.24 -21.43
N ASN A 186 18.80 0.27 -20.22
CA ASN A 186 18.01 1.39 -19.74
C ASN A 186 18.91 2.45 -19.07
N SER A 187 18.56 3.73 -19.18
CA SER A 187 19.31 4.84 -18.56
C SER A 187 19.18 4.88 -17.03
N VAL A 188 18.05 4.40 -16.50
CA VAL A 188 17.73 4.45 -15.06
C VAL A 188 17.90 3.08 -14.42
N TRP A 189 17.48 2.02 -15.10
CA TRP A 189 17.48 0.65 -14.61
C TRP A 189 18.69 -0.16 -15.07
N GLY A 190 19.04 -1.17 -14.28
CA GLY A 190 20.18 -2.06 -14.50
C GLY A 190 20.35 -3.01 -13.31
N PRO A 191 21.45 -3.78 -13.22
CA PRO A 191 21.62 -4.80 -12.16
C PRO A 191 21.45 -4.29 -10.72
N ASP A 192 21.76 -3.00 -10.50
CA ASP A 192 21.63 -2.31 -9.22
C ASP A 192 20.33 -1.48 -9.08
N GLY A 193 19.39 -1.63 -10.01
CA GLY A 193 18.14 -0.86 -10.06
C GLY A 193 17.29 -1.02 -8.79
N TRP A 194 17.40 -2.16 -8.10
CA TRP A 194 16.75 -2.41 -6.82
C TRP A 194 17.13 -1.40 -5.72
N LYS A 195 18.33 -0.80 -5.79
CA LYS A 195 18.78 0.24 -4.83
C LYS A 195 17.95 1.52 -4.93
N LYS A 196 17.26 1.73 -6.06
CA LYS A 196 16.39 2.88 -6.33
C LYS A 196 14.92 2.59 -6.01
N VAL A 197 14.59 1.41 -5.51
CA VAL A 197 13.21 0.99 -5.21
C VAL A 197 13.09 0.72 -3.71
N VAL A 198 12.13 1.37 -3.07
CA VAL A 198 11.77 1.12 -1.67
C VAL A 198 10.33 0.59 -1.63
N VAL A 199 10.13 -0.55 -0.99
CA VAL A 199 8.80 -1.12 -0.74
C VAL A 199 8.39 -0.80 0.69
N CYS A 200 7.22 -0.21 0.89
CA CYS A 200 6.64 0.09 2.18
C CYS A 200 5.42 -0.80 2.42
N ILE A 201 5.46 -1.59 3.48
CA ILE A 201 4.33 -2.40 3.92
C ILE A 201 3.75 -1.75 5.16
N VAL A 202 2.50 -1.32 5.11
CA VAL A 202 1.84 -0.70 6.27
C VAL A 202 0.80 -1.64 6.87
N ALA A 203 0.98 -2.01 8.13
CA ALA A 203 0.09 -2.86 8.88
C ALA A 203 -0.78 -2.08 9.87
N ASP A 204 -2.09 -2.17 9.70
CA ASP A 204 -3.08 -1.39 10.44
C ASP A 204 -3.51 -2.00 11.77
N GLY A 205 -2.60 -1.91 12.76
CA GLY A 205 -2.87 -2.28 14.13
C GLY A 205 -2.21 -3.58 14.55
N ARG A 206 -1.28 -3.47 15.50
CA ARG A 206 -0.49 -4.57 16.06
C ARG A 206 -1.29 -5.69 16.70
N LYS A 207 -2.48 -5.38 17.23
CA LYS A 207 -3.38 -6.38 17.82
C LYS A 207 -4.26 -7.10 16.81
N VAL A 208 -4.49 -6.48 15.64
CA VAL A 208 -5.40 -6.97 14.59
C VAL A 208 -4.65 -7.75 13.52
N VAL A 209 -3.38 -7.42 13.28
CA VAL A 209 -2.56 -8.07 12.25
C VAL A 209 -2.53 -9.59 12.41
N ASN A 210 -2.72 -10.30 11.30
CA ASN A 210 -2.73 -11.75 11.28
C ASN A 210 -1.33 -12.32 11.59
N LYS A 211 -1.23 -13.19 12.59
CA LYS A 211 0.03 -13.85 12.99
C LYS A 211 0.71 -14.61 11.85
N ARG A 212 -0.05 -15.19 10.92
CA ARG A 212 0.52 -15.89 9.75
C ARG A 212 1.29 -14.92 8.85
N VAL A 213 0.80 -13.70 8.67
CA VAL A 213 1.50 -12.67 7.89
C VAL A 213 2.78 -12.27 8.60
N LEU A 214 2.74 -12.05 9.93
CA LEU A 214 3.95 -11.78 10.70
C LEU A 214 4.99 -12.90 10.58
N ASN A 215 4.57 -14.17 10.53
CA ASN A 215 5.47 -15.30 10.33
C ASN A 215 6.10 -15.28 8.93
N VAL A 216 5.34 -14.92 7.88
CA VAL A 216 5.87 -14.77 6.51
C VAL A 216 6.84 -13.59 6.42
N LEU A 217 6.56 -12.47 7.08
CA LEU A 217 7.47 -11.33 7.16
C LEU A 217 8.75 -11.67 7.94
N ALA A 218 8.62 -12.42 9.04
CA ALA A 218 9.77 -12.90 9.81
C ALA A 218 10.63 -13.86 9.00
N SER A 219 9.97 -14.74 8.25
CA SER A 219 10.59 -15.65 7.30
C SER A 219 11.45 -14.88 6.27
N MET A 220 10.93 -13.77 5.74
CA MET A 220 11.67 -12.89 4.82
C MET A 220 12.74 -12.01 5.50
N GLY A 221 12.89 -12.07 6.83
CA GLY A 221 13.81 -11.25 7.61
C GLY A 221 13.32 -9.84 7.91
N ILE A 222 12.12 -9.46 7.42
CA ILE A 222 11.54 -8.12 7.54
C ILE A 222 10.98 -7.85 8.94
N TYR A 223 10.60 -8.90 9.67
CA TYR A 223 10.00 -8.77 11.00
C TYR A 223 10.71 -9.63 12.04
N GLN A 224 10.85 -9.11 13.26
CA GLN A 224 11.33 -9.87 14.41
C GLN A 224 10.42 -9.61 15.62
N ALA A 225 9.93 -10.70 16.20
CA ALA A 225 9.04 -10.65 17.37
C ALA A 225 9.80 -10.26 18.65
N GLY A 226 9.12 -9.60 19.59
CA GLY A 226 9.63 -9.30 20.94
C GLY A 226 10.44 -8.01 21.09
N ILE A 227 10.84 -7.36 19.99
CA ILE A 227 11.60 -6.10 20.04
C ILE A 227 10.68 -4.90 20.32
N ALA A 228 9.46 -4.92 19.77
CA ALA A 228 8.50 -3.83 19.83
C ALA A 228 8.14 -3.44 21.28
N LYS A 229 8.34 -2.15 21.61
CA LYS A 229 8.04 -1.53 22.91
C LYS A 229 6.87 -0.57 22.81
N ASN A 230 5.97 -0.60 23.78
CA ASN A 230 4.75 0.22 23.74
C ASN A 230 5.01 1.68 24.12
N ILE A 231 6.05 1.95 24.90
CA ILE A 231 6.42 3.26 25.41
C ILE A 231 7.94 3.42 25.29
N VAL A 232 8.38 4.59 24.83
CA VAL A 232 9.78 5.00 24.79
C VAL A 232 9.86 6.39 25.44
N ASP A 233 10.69 6.53 26.47
CA ASP A 233 10.85 7.78 27.22
C ASP A 233 9.52 8.45 27.65
N ASN A 234 8.63 7.66 28.26
CA ASN A 234 7.26 8.06 28.66
C ASN A 234 6.33 8.51 27.50
N LYS A 235 6.78 8.46 26.24
CA LYS A 235 5.94 8.72 25.06
C LYS A 235 5.39 7.39 24.52
N PRO A 236 4.07 7.29 24.26
CA PRO A 236 3.48 6.10 23.66
C PRO A 236 3.95 5.95 22.20
N VAL A 237 4.30 4.72 21.81
CA VAL A 237 4.67 4.42 20.43
C VAL A 237 3.41 4.40 19.56
N LYS A 238 3.50 5.06 18.40
CA LYS A 238 2.44 5.17 17.40
C LYS A 238 2.60 4.10 16.32
N ALA A 239 3.84 3.83 15.91
CA ALA A 239 4.16 2.77 14.97
C ALA A 239 5.54 2.16 15.22
N HIS A 240 5.68 0.90 14.80
CA HIS A 240 6.91 0.13 14.83
C HIS A 240 7.44 -0.01 13.42
N ILE A 241 8.61 0.56 13.14
CA ILE A 241 9.19 0.59 11.80
C ILE A 241 10.34 -0.40 11.76
N TYR A 242 10.29 -1.30 10.79
CA TYR A 242 11.26 -2.35 10.57
C TYR A 242 11.86 -2.18 9.18
N GLU A 243 13.17 -2.02 9.08
CA GLU A 243 13.86 -1.80 7.81
C GLU A 243 14.85 -2.92 7.53
N TYR A 244 14.66 -3.60 6.41
CA TYR A 244 15.50 -4.71 5.99
C TYR A 244 15.54 -4.85 4.46
N THR A 245 16.68 -5.26 3.92
CA THR A 245 16.79 -5.55 2.49
C THR A 245 16.65 -7.06 2.29
N THR A 246 15.43 -7.50 2.00
CA THR A 246 15.14 -8.94 1.83
C THR A 246 15.61 -9.46 0.48
N GLN A 247 16.09 -10.71 0.45
CA GLN A 247 16.55 -11.41 -0.77
C GLN A 247 15.73 -12.66 -1.07
N ILE A 248 14.69 -12.90 -0.26
CA ILE A 248 13.84 -14.07 -0.34
C ILE A 248 12.40 -13.62 -0.51
N SER A 249 11.70 -14.24 -1.43
CA SER A 249 10.26 -14.08 -1.64
C SER A 249 9.54 -15.36 -1.24
N ILE A 250 8.27 -15.24 -0.81
CA ILE A 250 7.40 -16.38 -0.53
C ILE A 250 6.24 -16.30 -1.51
N ASP A 251 6.06 -17.33 -2.34
CA ASP A 251 4.99 -17.37 -3.34
C ASP A 251 3.61 -17.69 -2.73
N SER A 252 2.56 -17.63 -3.55
CA SER A 252 1.19 -17.95 -3.13
C SER A 252 1.02 -19.37 -2.58
N ASP A 253 1.91 -20.29 -2.99
CA ASP A 253 1.91 -21.69 -2.57
C ASP A 253 2.78 -21.90 -1.30
N MET A 254 3.23 -20.82 -0.67
CA MET A 254 4.09 -20.80 0.51
C MET A 254 5.48 -21.42 0.28
N ASN A 255 5.97 -21.46 -0.96
CA ASN A 255 7.34 -21.86 -1.26
C ASN A 255 8.29 -20.65 -1.22
N ILE A 256 9.44 -20.86 -0.61
CA ILE A 256 10.56 -19.90 -0.61
C ILE A 256 11.18 -19.82 -2.02
N LYS A 257 11.42 -18.60 -2.50
CA LYS A 257 12.14 -18.29 -3.74
C LYS A 257 13.29 -17.36 -3.41
N GLY A 258 14.51 -17.77 -3.74
CA GLY A 258 15.70 -16.95 -3.56
C GLY A 258 16.25 -16.44 -4.88
N SER A 259 17.54 -16.13 -4.84
CA SER A 259 18.35 -15.69 -5.97
C SER A 259 18.40 -16.72 -7.10
N ASP A 260 18.31 -18.01 -6.78
CA ASP A 260 18.21 -19.13 -7.73
C ASP A 260 17.01 -19.01 -8.70
N LYS A 261 15.97 -18.29 -8.28
CA LYS A 261 14.76 -17.99 -9.09
C LYS A 261 14.74 -16.56 -9.62
N GLY A 262 15.88 -15.87 -9.61
CA GLY A 262 16.01 -14.51 -10.12
C GLY A 262 15.46 -13.44 -9.19
N ILE A 263 15.18 -13.76 -7.93
CA ILE A 263 14.80 -12.74 -6.93
C ILE A 263 16.03 -11.89 -6.61
N VAL A 264 15.87 -10.57 -6.70
CA VAL A 264 16.90 -9.58 -6.37
C VAL A 264 16.65 -9.03 -4.97
N PRO A 265 17.66 -8.40 -4.33
CA PRO A 265 17.45 -7.74 -3.05
C PRO A 265 16.39 -6.63 -3.15
N VAL A 266 15.52 -6.50 -2.15
CA VAL A 266 14.46 -5.48 -2.10
C VAL A 266 14.48 -4.77 -0.77
N GLN A 267 14.74 -3.45 -0.81
CA GLN A 267 14.72 -2.62 0.38
C GLN A 267 13.28 -2.43 0.85
N THR A 268 12.98 -2.97 2.03
CA THR A 268 11.62 -3.03 2.56
C THR A 268 11.53 -2.29 3.89
N ILE A 269 10.51 -1.44 4.00
CA ILE A 269 10.09 -0.76 5.22
C ILE A 269 8.78 -1.41 5.65
N PHE A 270 8.75 -2.09 6.79
CA PHE A 270 7.51 -2.59 7.38
C PHE A 270 7.11 -1.69 8.55
N CYS A 271 6.00 -0.96 8.37
CA CYS A 271 5.42 -0.06 9.36
C CYS A 271 4.22 -0.74 10.03
N LEU A 272 4.38 -1.19 11.26
CA LEU A 272 3.32 -1.80 12.06
C LEU A 272 2.74 -0.78 13.03
N LYS A 273 1.54 -0.25 12.73
CA LYS A 273 0.86 0.73 13.58
C LYS A 273 0.46 0.10 14.91
N GLU A 274 0.63 0.80 16.02
CA GLU A 274 0.28 0.28 17.36
C GLU A 274 -1.24 0.15 17.51
N LYS A 275 -2.01 1.10 16.95
CA LYS A 275 -3.48 1.12 16.94
C LYS A 275 -4.00 0.98 15.51
N ASN A 276 -5.22 0.44 15.38
CA ASN A 276 -5.96 0.49 14.12
C ASN A 276 -6.42 1.94 13.88
N ALA A 277 -6.01 2.51 12.76
CA ALA A 277 -6.28 3.88 12.34
C ALA A 277 -6.80 3.97 10.89
N LYS A 278 -7.24 2.84 10.31
CA LYS A 278 -7.76 2.72 8.93
C LYS A 278 -6.71 2.99 7.84
N LYS A 279 -7.13 2.77 6.58
CA LYS A 279 -6.33 2.88 5.36
C LYS A 279 -5.74 4.28 5.12
N ILE A 280 -6.53 5.34 5.28
CA ILE A 280 -6.07 6.72 5.01
C ILE A 280 -4.89 7.11 5.91
N ASN A 281 -4.90 6.67 7.17
CA ASN A 281 -3.77 6.87 8.06
C ASN A 281 -2.52 6.10 7.60
N SER A 282 -2.68 4.92 6.98
CA SER A 282 -1.56 4.19 6.37
C SER A 282 -0.92 4.99 5.23
N HIS A 283 -1.73 5.58 4.37
CA HIS A 283 -1.25 6.48 3.32
C HIS A 283 -0.57 7.73 3.91
N ARG A 284 -0.96 8.20 5.10
CA ARG A 284 -0.28 9.31 5.79
C ARG A 284 1.12 8.92 6.25
N TRP A 285 1.31 7.71 6.78
CA TRP A 285 2.66 7.17 7.04
C TRP A 285 3.49 7.09 5.75
N PHE A 286 2.88 6.63 4.66
CA PHE A 286 3.54 6.53 3.37
C PHE A 286 3.95 7.93 2.82
N PHE A 287 2.99 8.81 2.58
CA PHE A 287 3.23 10.10 1.92
C PHE A 287 3.83 11.18 2.82
N ASN A 288 3.42 11.27 4.09
CA ASN A 288 3.82 12.38 4.97
C ASN A 288 4.94 12.01 5.93
N ALA A 289 5.06 10.74 6.35
CA ALA A 289 6.18 10.33 7.20
C ALA A 289 7.41 9.94 6.38
N PHE A 290 7.26 9.00 5.44
CA PHE A 290 8.39 8.43 4.71
C PHE A 290 8.70 9.20 3.42
N GLY A 291 7.67 9.69 2.74
CA GLY A 291 7.79 10.47 1.51
C GLY A 291 8.79 11.64 1.59
N PRO A 292 8.75 12.52 2.63
CA PRO A 292 9.64 13.68 2.70
C PRO A 292 11.12 13.30 2.85
N ILE A 293 11.41 12.20 3.56
CA ILE A 293 12.77 11.69 3.78
C ILE A 293 13.30 11.03 2.50
N LEU A 294 12.47 10.22 1.84
CA LEU A 294 12.88 9.44 0.65
C LEU A 294 12.88 10.25 -0.64
N GLN A 295 12.05 11.30 -0.71
CA GLN A 295 11.82 12.15 -1.88
C GLN A 295 11.68 11.34 -3.18
N PRO A 296 10.74 10.37 -3.26
CA PRO A 296 10.64 9.51 -4.42
C PRO A 296 10.26 10.29 -5.68
N ASN A 297 10.70 9.84 -6.85
CA ASN A 297 10.19 10.41 -8.11
C ASN A 297 8.73 9.97 -8.35
N VAL A 298 8.46 8.67 -8.21
CA VAL A 298 7.15 8.07 -8.42
C VAL A 298 6.76 7.20 -7.22
N CYS A 299 5.55 7.40 -6.72
CA CYS A 299 4.88 6.57 -5.73
C CYS A 299 3.90 5.61 -6.43
N ILE A 300 3.85 4.35 -6.02
CA ILE A 300 2.88 3.36 -6.50
C ILE A 300 2.07 2.88 -5.31
N LEU A 301 0.75 2.86 -5.46
CA LEU A 301 -0.18 2.29 -4.49
C LEU A 301 -0.65 0.93 -5.00
N LEU A 302 -0.47 -0.11 -4.18
CA LEU A 302 -1.00 -1.45 -4.42
C LEU A 302 -1.96 -1.82 -3.29
N ASP A 303 -3.18 -2.19 -3.66
CA ASP A 303 -4.16 -2.66 -2.68
C ASP A 303 -3.91 -4.12 -2.32
N VAL A 304 -4.47 -4.50 -1.17
CA VAL A 304 -4.51 -5.85 -0.64
C VAL A 304 -4.90 -6.84 -1.74
N GLY A 305 -4.12 -7.91 -1.88
CA GLY A 305 -4.43 -8.97 -2.83
C GLY A 305 -4.16 -8.62 -4.30
N THR A 306 -3.85 -7.37 -4.65
CA THR A 306 -3.61 -7.02 -6.05
C THR A 306 -2.25 -7.50 -6.53
N ARG A 307 -2.22 -8.42 -7.50
CA ARG A 307 -0.99 -8.90 -8.13
C ARG A 307 -0.66 -8.04 -9.36
N PRO A 308 0.43 -7.26 -9.35
CA PRO A 308 0.89 -6.59 -10.56
C PRO A 308 1.36 -7.62 -11.60
N GLY A 309 1.07 -7.39 -12.88
CA GLY A 309 1.66 -8.16 -13.98
C GLY A 309 3.19 -8.08 -13.96
N ASN A 310 3.90 -9.07 -14.52
CA ASN A 310 5.35 -9.25 -14.32
C ASN A 310 6.24 -8.06 -14.77
N SER A 311 5.74 -7.20 -15.66
CA SER A 311 6.44 -5.98 -16.12
C SER A 311 5.62 -4.71 -15.87
N SER A 312 4.48 -4.80 -15.17
CA SER A 312 3.51 -3.72 -15.07
C SER A 312 4.01 -2.54 -14.26
N ILE A 313 4.83 -2.76 -13.22
CA ILE A 313 5.47 -1.64 -12.49
C ILE A 313 6.42 -0.87 -13.42
N TYR A 314 7.18 -1.57 -14.27
CA TYR A 314 8.02 -0.91 -15.26
C TYR A 314 7.20 -0.11 -16.28
N GLN A 315 6.12 -0.69 -16.82
CA GLN A 315 5.26 0.00 -17.79
C GLN A 315 4.62 1.24 -17.19
N LEU A 316 4.16 1.16 -15.94
CA LEU A 316 3.58 2.27 -15.21
C LEU A 316 4.62 3.36 -14.91
N TRP A 317 5.82 2.99 -14.46
CA TRP A 317 6.92 3.93 -14.27
C TRP A 317 7.35 4.61 -15.60
N LYS A 318 7.39 3.86 -16.70
CA LYS A 318 7.89 4.31 -18.00
C LYS A 318 7.14 5.54 -18.52
N VAL A 319 5.84 5.70 -18.22
CA VAL A 319 5.09 6.87 -18.65
C VAL A 319 5.51 8.15 -17.91
N PHE A 320 5.81 8.07 -16.61
CA PHE A 320 6.38 9.19 -15.85
C PHE A 320 7.77 9.56 -16.33
N HIS A 321 8.59 8.58 -16.70
CA HIS A 321 9.92 8.84 -17.22
C HIS A 321 9.89 9.50 -18.61
N ARG A 322 8.95 9.09 -19.47
CA ARG A 322 8.82 9.63 -20.85
C ARG A 322 8.17 10.99 -20.91
N ASN A 323 7.23 11.27 -20.03
CA ASN A 323 6.49 12.53 -20.02
C ASN A 323 6.55 13.17 -18.62
N PRO A 324 7.32 14.27 -18.45
CA PRO A 324 7.47 14.93 -17.17
C PRO A 324 6.16 15.57 -16.67
N LEU A 325 5.16 15.79 -17.55
CA LEU A 325 3.86 16.36 -17.17
C LEU A 325 2.91 15.32 -16.55
N ILE A 326 3.24 14.02 -16.59
CA ILE A 326 2.38 13.01 -15.95
C ILE A 326 2.52 13.13 -14.43
N GLY A 327 1.42 13.49 -13.78
CA GLY A 327 1.30 13.58 -12.32
C GLY A 327 0.67 12.34 -11.70
N GLY A 328 -0.10 11.57 -12.47
CA GLY A 328 -0.65 10.29 -12.04
C GLY A 328 -0.94 9.35 -13.21
N ALA A 329 -0.94 8.05 -12.95
CA ALA A 329 -1.23 7.04 -13.95
C ALA A 329 -1.81 5.78 -13.30
N CYS A 330 -2.55 4.98 -14.07
CA CYS A 330 -3.01 3.68 -13.61
C CYS A 330 -2.85 2.61 -14.70
N GLY A 331 -2.72 1.36 -14.25
CA GLY A 331 -2.84 0.21 -15.13
C GLY A 331 -4.27 -0.32 -15.20
N GLU A 332 -4.48 -1.26 -16.11
CA GLU A 332 -5.72 -2.02 -16.23
C GLU A 332 -5.99 -2.85 -14.97
N ILE A 333 -7.14 -2.65 -14.33
CA ILE A 333 -7.59 -3.56 -13.27
C ILE A 333 -8.28 -4.77 -13.88
N ARG A 334 -7.79 -5.97 -13.55
CA ARG A 334 -8.32 -7.24 -14.02
C ARG A 334 -8.90 -8.05 -12.87
N ALA A 335 -10.10 -8.56 -13.03
CA ALA A 335 -10.67 -9.50 -12.08
C ALA A 335 -9.94 -10.84 -12.15
N MET A 336 -9.68 -11.46 -11.00
CA MET A 336 -9.15 -12.81 -10.95
C MET A 336 -10.22 -13.83 -11.33
N LEU A 337 -10.03 -14.49 -12.47
CA LEU A 337 -11.03 -15.43 -13.02
C LEU A 337 -10.82 -16.89 -12.58
N GLY A 338 -9.71 -17.17 -11.89
CA GLY A 338 -9.31 -18.53 -11.50
C GLY A 338 -8.88 -19.39 -12.70
N THR A 339 -8.55 -20.65 -12.43
CA THR A 339 -8.13 -21.61 -13.47
C THR A 339 -9.27 -21.84 -14.47
N ALA A 340 -8.97 -21.76 -15.77
CA ALA A 340 -9.95 -21.91 -16.84
C ALA A 340 -11.17 -20.96 -16.74
N CYS A 341 -10.98 -19.78 -16.14
CA CYS A 341 -12.04 -18.78 -15.94
C CYS A 341 -13.26 -19.28 -15.13
N CYS A 342 -13.07 -20.30 -14.28
CA CYS A 342 -14.17 -20.93 -13.53
C CYS A 342 -14.94 -19.97 -12.61
N GLN A 343 -14.33 -18.86 -12.17
CA GLN A 343 -15.00 -17.87 -11.33
C GLN A 343 -16.10 -17.10 -12.08
N LEU A 344 -16.08 -17.07 -13.43
CA LEU A 344 -17.13 -16.45 -14.24
C LEU A 344 -18.49 -17.17 -14.16
N ILE A 345 -18.52 -18.39 -13.63
CA ILE A 345 -19.80 -19.09 -13.33
C ILE A 345 -20.59 -18.29 -12.28
N ASN A 346 -19.91 -17.58 -11.37
CA ASN A 346 -20.58 -16.69 -10.43
C ASN A 346 -20.99 -15.39 -11.16
N PRO A 347 -22.29 -15.07 -11.24
CA PRO A 347 -22.77 -13.89 -11.96
C PRO A 347 -22.25 -12.57 -11.38
N LEU A 348 -21.96 -12.49 -10.08
CA LEU A 348 -21.38 -11.29 -9.45
C LEU A 348 -19.96 -11.04 -9.96
N VAL A 349 -19.14 -12.10 -10.05
CA VAL A 349 -17.79 -12.03 -10.60
C VAL A 349 -17.82 -11.67 -12.08
N ALA A 350 -18.74 -12.28 -12.84
CA ALA A 350 -18.91 -11.99 -14.26
C ALA A 350 -19.32 -10.53 -14.52
N ALA A 351 -20.29 -10.00 -13.76
CA ALA A 351 -20.72 -8.61 -13.84
C ALA A 351 -19.58 -7.64 -13.49
N GLN A 352 -18.82 -7.93 -12.42
CA GLN A 352 -17.68 -7.10 -12.02
C GLN A 352 -16.57 -7.10 -13.07
N ASN A 353 -16.25 -8.26 -13.63
CA ASN A 353 -15.28 -8.38 -14.72
C ASN A 353 -15.71 -7.59 -15.97
N PHE A 354 -17.00 -7.70 -16.35
CA PHE A 354 -17.54 -6.93 -17.46
C PHE A 354 -17.37 -5.42 -17.25
N GLU A 355 -17.74 -4.91 -16.07
CA GLU A 355 -17.63 -3.48 -15.78
C GLU A 355 -16.18 -2.98 -15.79
N TYR A 356 -15.25 -3.72 -15.19
CA TYR A 356 -13.82 -3.37 -15.28
C TYR A 356 -13.37 -3.32 -16.73
N LYS A 357 -13.77 -4.29 -17.56
CA LYS A 357 -13.43 -4.28 -18.99
C LYS A 357 -14.03 -3.08 -19.72
N MET A 358 -15.30 -2.76 -19.49
CA MET A 358 -15.94 -1.59 -20.11
C MET A 358 -15.22 -0.29 -19.72
N SER A 359 -14.88 -0.11 -18.44
CA SER A 359 -14.16 1.08 -17.99
C SER A 359 -12.75 1.17 -18.59
N ASN A 360 -12.04 0.05 -18.68
CA ASN A 360 -10.69 0.00 -19.26
C ASN A 360 -10.66 0.13 -20.79
N ILE A 361 -11.76 -0.12 -21.49
CA ILE A 361 -11.87 -0.04 -22.95
C ILE A 361 -12.44 1.31 -23.40
N LEU A 362 -13.41 1.88 -22.66
CA LEU A 362 -14.10 3.12 -23.04
C LEU A 362 -13.67 4.30 -22.17
N ASP A 363 -13.97 4.24 -20.87
CA ASP A 363 -13.84 5.39 -19.97
C ASP A 363 -12.39 5.84 -19.82
N LYS A 364 -11.50 4.93 -19.38
CA LYS A 364 -10.10 5.27 -19.06
C LYS A 364 -9.30 5.73 -20.27
N PRO A 365 -9.41 5.11 -21.46
CA PRO A 365 -8.78 5.63 -22.66
C PRO A 365 -9.30 7.02 -23.07
N LEU A 366 -10.61 7.25 -23.02
CA LEU A 366 -11.22 8.53 -23.35
C LEU A 366 -10.72 9.64 -22.40
N GLU A 367 -10.86 9.42 -21.11
CA GLU A 367 -10.37 10.30 -20.04
C GLU A 367 -8.85 10.58 -20.20
N SER A 368 -8.06 9.55 -20.50
CA SER A 368 -6.62 9.70 -20.70
C SER A 368 -6.25 10.58 -21.90
N VAL A 369 -7.10 10.70 -22.94
CA VAL A 369 -6.86 11.62 -24.07
C VAL A 369 -7.00 13.08 -23.61
N PHE A 370 -8.00 13.36 -22.79
CA PHE A 370 -8.23 14.68 -22.19
C PHE A 370 -7.18 15.01 -21.11
N GLY A 371 -6.55 13.99 -20.53
CA GLY A 371 -5.48 14.14 -19.55
C GLY A 371 -6.00 14.32 -18.12
N TYR A 372 -7.29 14.10 -17.90
CA TYR A 372 -7.90 13.98 -16.60
C TYR A 372 -8.67 12.67 -16.55
N ILE A 373 -8.36 11.86 -15.54
CA ILE A 373 -8.99 10.58 -15.27
C ILE A 373 -9.75 10.75 -13.98
N SER A 374 -11.08 10.60 -14.01
CA SER A 374 -11.96 10.88 -12.88
C SER A 374 -11.67 10.03 -11.64
N VAL A 375 -11.04 8.87 -11.84
CA VAL A 375 -10.58 7.98 -10.79
C VAL A 375 -9.36 7.17 -11.24
N LEU A 376 -8.25 7.29 -10.51
CA LEU A 376 -7.18 6.32 -10.56
C LEU A 376 -7.47 5.24 -9.51
N PRO A 377 -7.65 3.97 -9.90
CA PRO A 377 -8.03 2.91 -8.96
C PRO A 377 -6.99 2.76 -7.86
N GLY A 378 -7.43 2.78 -6.60
CA GLY A 378 -6.54 2.53 -5.45
C GLY A 378 -5.85 1.16 -5.46
N ALA A 379 -6.32 0.22 -6.29
CA ALA A 379 -5.74 -1.10 -6.45
C ALA A 379 -4.38 -1.14 -7.16
N PHE A 380 -4.22 -0.31 -8.20
CA PHE A 380 -2.98 -0.26 -8.97
C PHE A 380 -2.86 1.08 -9.68
N SER A 381 -2.35 2.06 -8.95
CA SER A 381 -2.13 3.42 -9.41
C SER A 381 -0.74 3.92 -9.01
N ALA A 382 -0.28 4.93 -9.73
CA ALA A 382 0.98 5.59 -9.47
C ALA A 382 0.82 7.10 -9.58
N TYR A 383 1.67 7.82 -8.86
CA TYR A 383 1.65 9.26 -8.75
C TYR A 383 3.06 9.79 -8.74
N ARG A 384 3.30 10.90 -9.43
CA ARG A 384 4.55 11.64 -9.26
C ARG A 384 4.50 12.32 -7.92
N TYR A 385 5.50 12.07 -7.07
CA TYR A 385 5.50 12.63 -5.72
C TYR A 385 5.48 14.16 -5.72
N ALA A 386 6.19 14.80 -6.66
CA ALA A 386 6.15 16.25 -6.83
C ALA A 386 4.75 16.81 -7.14
N ALA A 387 3.93 16.04 -7.86
CA ALA A 387 2.55 16.42 -8.14
C ALA A 387 1.68 16.35 -6.87
N LEU A 388 1.89 15.33 -6.03
CA LEU A 388 1.16 15.14 -4.78
C LEU A 388 1.42 16.23 -3.73
N LYS A 389 2.67 16.71 -3.62
CA LYS A 389 3.06 17.69 -2.59
C LYS A 389 2.14 18.92 -2.56
N ASN A 390 1.82 19.38 -1.36
CA ASN A 390 1.12 20.65 -1.17
C ASN A 390 2.04 21.83 -1.54
N ASP A 391 1.43 23.00 -1.73
CA ASP A 391 2.13 24.26 -1.93
C ASP A 391 2.74 24.79 -0.61
N VAL A 392 3.41 25.94 -0.69
CA VAL A 392 4.05 26.60 0.46
C VAL A 392 3.08 27.04 1.55
N SER A 393 1.79 27.19 1.22
CA SER A 393 0.72 27.52 2.17
C SER A 393 0.10 26.27 2.81
N GLY A 394 0.62 25.08 2.49
CA GLY A 394 0.09 23.81 2.95
C GLY A 394 -1.18 23.36 2.20
N GLN A 395 -1.58 24.05 1.14
CA GLN A 395 -2.76 23.70 0.34
C GLN A 395 -2.37 22.84 -0.85
N GLY A 396 -3.16 21.82 -1.17
CA GLY A 396 -2.90 21.02 -2.36
C GLY A 396 -3.45 19.61 -2.30
N PRO A 397 -2.96 18.73 -3.18
CA PRO A 397 -3.54 17.40 -3.37
C PRO A 397 -3.53 16.54 -2.09
N LEU A 398 -2.41 16.49 -1.36
CA LEU A 398 -2.33 15.69 -0.13
C LEU A 398 -3.16 16.29 1.02
N GLU A 399 -3.21 17.62 1.16
CA GLU A 399 -4.10 18.26 2.16
C GLU A 399 -5.57 17.88 1.90
N LYS A 400 -6.03 18.01 0.66
CA LYS A 400 -7.39 17.62 0.29
C LYS A 400 -7.63 16.13 0.39
N TYR A 401 -6.63 15.30 0.12
CA TYR A 401 -6.72 13.85 0.24
C TYR A 401 -6.98 13.41 1.68
N PHE A 402 -6.28 13.99 2.64
CA PHE A 402 -6.36 13.60 4.05
C PHE A 402 -7.44 14.32 4.85
N LEU A 403 -8.05 15.38 4.32
CA LEU A 403 -9.08 16.16 5.01
C LEU A 403 -10.24 15.30 5.53
N GLY A 404 -10.64 14.24 4.82
CA GLY A 404 -11.67 13.31 5.28
C GLY A 404 -11.31 12.59 6.59
N GLU A 405 -10.03 12.24 6.80
CA GLU A 405 -9.55 11.63 8.04
C GLU A 405 -9.68 12.62 9.21
N ASP A 406 -9.31 13.88 8.99
CA ASP A 406 -9.29 14.91 10.02
C ASP A 406 -10.71 15.33 10.41
N LEU A 407 -11.64 15.40 9.45
CA LEU A 407 -13.07 15.59 9.68
C LEU A 407 -13.67 14.49 10.58
N HIS A 408 -13.23 13.24 10.43
CA HIS A 408 -13.68 12.15 11.31
C HIS A 408 -13.09 12.22 12.73
N LYS A 409 -11.87 12.75 12.90
CA LYS A 409 -11.28 13.00 14.23
C LYS A 409 -12.05 14.11 14.95
N ASP A 410 -12.44 15.17 14.23
CA ASP A 410 -13.16 16.32 14.78
C ASP A 410 -14.63 16.04 15.14
N GLN A 411 -15.24 14.96 14.60
CA GLN A 411 -16.56 14.53 15.06
C GLN A 411 -16.58 14.17 16.56
N HIS A 412 -15.44 13.75 17.13
CA HIS A 412 -15.30 13.55 18.57
C HIS A 412 -15.12 14.87 19.36
N THR A 413 -14.70 15.96 18.71
CA THR A 413 -14.51 17.29 19.32
C THR A 413 -15.72 18.21 19.17
N GLY A 414 -16.76 17.79 18.43
CA GLY A 414 -18.07 18.45 18.34
C GLY A 414 -18.35 19.15 17.00
N LYS A 415 -17.41 19.18 16.04
CA LYS A 415 -17.66 19.66 14.67
C LYS A 415 -18.06 18.47 13.79
N LYS A 416 -19.36 18.30 13.54
CA LYS A 416 -19.83 17.30 12.57
C LYS A 416 -19.52 17.78 11.15
N ALA A 417 -18.75 16.98 10.40
CA ALA A 417 -18.71 17.09 8.94
C ALA A 417 -20.14 17.09 8.38
N GLY A 418 -20.42 17.93 7.40
CA GLY A 418 -21.70 17.90 6.70
C GLY A 418 -21.90 16.56 5.99
N LEU A 419 -23.16 16.23 5.69
CA LEU A 419 -23.51 14.99 4.99
C LEU A 419 -22.82 14.89 3.63
N PHE A 420 -22.62 16.03 2.96
CA PHE A 420 -21.97 16.10 1.66
C PHE A 420 -20.49 15.72 1.78
N GLU A 421 -19.75 16.34 2.70
CA GLU A 421 -18.32 16.08 2.91
C GLU A 421 -18.08 14.64 3.36
N ALA A 422 -18.91 14.11 4.26
CA ALA A 422 -18.79 12.73 4.72
C ALA A 422 -18.95 11.71 3.57
N ASN A 423 -19.87 11.96 2.63
CA ASN A 423 -20.04 11.08 1.47
C ASN A 423 -19.00 11.32 0.37
N MET A 424 -18.55 12.57 0.20
CA MET A 424 -17.49 12.92 -0.75
C MET A 424 -16.19 12.20 -0.43
N TYR A 425 -15.82 12.14 0.86
CA TYR A 425 -14.65 11.41 1.35
C TYR A 425 -14.83 9.88 1.44
N LEU A 426 -15.91 9.33 0.89
CA LEU A 426 -16.00 7.90 0.59
C LEU A 426 -15.18 7.52 -0.66
N ALA A 427 -14.71 8.49 -1.46
CA ALA A 427 -13.84 8.25 -2.60
C ALA A 427 -12.79 9.36 -2.71
N GLU A 428 -11.89 9.38 -1.73
CA GLU A 428 -10.78 10.32 -1.64
C GLU A 428 -9.84 10.29 -2.86
N ASP A 429 -9.73 9.13 -3.52
CA ASP A 429 -8.94 8.91 -4.73
C ASP A 429 -9.44 9.75 -5.92
N ARG A 430 -10.74 10.04 -5.98
CA ARG A 430 -11.35 10.89 -7.02
C ARG A 430 -11.05 12.37 -6.81
N ILE A 431 -11.14 12.82 -5.55
CA ILE A 431 -10.78 14.19 -5.17
C ILE A 431 -9.30 14.42 -5.50
N LEU A 432 -8.45 13.43 -5.18
CA LEU A 432 -7.02 13.50 -5.49
C LEU A 432 -6.77 13.68 -6.99
N CYS A 433 -7.48 12.94 -7.84
CA CYS A 433 -7.35 13.07 -9.29
C CYS A 433 -7.67 14.49 -9.78
N PHE A 434 -8.77 15.06 -9.28
CA PHE A 434 -9.15 16.43 -9.61
C PHE A 434 -8.11 17.45 -9.11
N GLU A 435 -7.71 17.37 -7.84
CA GLU A 435 -6.77 18.33 -7.26
C GLU A 435 -5.37 18.25 -7.90
N LEU A 436 -4.98 17.09 -8.44
CA LEU A 436 -3.74 16.97 -9.22
C LEU A 436 -3.79 17.79 -10.51
N VAL A 437 -4.87 17.65 -11.30
CA VAL A 437 -5.03 18.36 -12.58
C VAL A 437 -5.33 19.84 -12.36
N ALA A 438 -6.09 20.17 -11.32
CA ALA A 438 -6.46 21.53 -10.97
C ALA A 438 -5.41 22.24 -10.09
N LYS A 439 -4.25 21.62 -9.85
CA LYS A 439 -3.18 22.20 -9.04
C LYS A 439 -2.72 23.53 -9.63
N LYS A 440 -2.72 24.57 -8.78
CA LYS A 440 -2.40 25.95 -9.18
C LYS A 440 -1.01 26.03 -9.79
N ASP A 441 -0.88 26.78 -10.88
CA ASP A 441 0.38 27.03 -11.60
C ASP A 441 1.09 25.77 -12.13
N GLU A 442 0.42 24.62 -12.10
CA GLU A 442 0.95 23.32 -12.50
C GLU A 442 0.18 22.72 -13.68
N ARG A 443 0.81 21.78 -14.39
CA ARG A 443 0.28 21.19 -15.64
C ARG A 443 0.21 19.66 -15.60
N TRP A 444 -0.17 19.11 -14.45
CA TRP A 444 -0.18 17.67 -14.27
C TRP A 444 -1.30 17.03 -15.08
N LEU A 445 -0.95 15.95 -15.76
CA LEU A 445 -1.87 15.11 -16.52
C LEU A 445 -1.98 13.73 -15.87
N LEU A 446 -3.14 13.11 -16.03
CA LEU A 446 -3.42 11.73 -15.64
C LEU A 446 -3.48 10.84 -16.87
N GLN A 447 -2.86 9.65 -16.80
CA GLN A 447 -2.74 8.76 -17.94
C GLN A 447 -3.12 7.31 -17.63
N TYR A 448 -3.86 6.68 -18.54
CA TYR A 448 -4.16 5.26 -18.50
C TYR A 448 -3.08 4.49 -19.27
N VAL A 449 -2.60 3.38 -18.71
CA VAL A 449 -1.52 2.56 -19.26
C VAL A 449 -2.01 1.13 -19.48
N ASP A 450 -2.50 0.86 -20.69
CA ASP A 450 -3.02 -0.46 -21.11
C ASP A 450 -2.02 -1.62 -20.97
N SER A 451 -0.73 -1.34 -21.16
CA SER A 451 0.37 -2.31 -21.04
C SER A 451 0.72 -2.66 -19.59
N ALA A 452 0.21 -1.90 -18.61
CA ALA A 452 0.33 -2.20 -17.19
C ALA A 452 -1.00 -2.76 -16.69
N PHE A 453 -0.99 -3.80 -15.86
CA PHE A 453 -2.20 -4.33 -15.26
C PHE A 453 -1.97 -4.84 -13.84
N GLY A 454 -3.03 -4.81 -13.03
CA GLY A 454 -3.09 -5.42 -11.71
C GLY A 454 -4.26 -6.41 -11.66
N GLU A 455 -3.99 -7.66 -11.34
CA GLU A 455 -5.03 -8.66 -11.11
C GLU A 455 -5.48 -8.60 -9.65
N THR A 456 -6.78 -8.50 -9.40
CA THR A 456 -7.34 -8.38 -8.04
C THR A 456 -8.55 -9.28 -7.85
N ASP A 457 -8.78 -9.71 -6.62
CA ASP A 457 -10.01 -10.40 -6.25
C ASP A 457 -11.21 -9.46 -6.28
N VAL A 458 -12.37 -10.02 -6.56
CA VAL A 458 -13.63 -9.28 -6.67
C VAL A 458 -14.67 -9.88 -5.74
N PRO A 459 -15.62 -9.08 -5.23
CA PRO A 459 -16.66 -9.58 -4.34
C PRO A 459 -17.41 -10.75 -4.98
N SER A 460 -17.38 -11.90 -4.29
CA SER A 460 -18.09 -13.11 -4.72
C SER A 460 -19.43 -13.28 -4.00
N GLN A 461 -19.67 -12.46 -2.96
CA GLN A 461 -20.86 -12.49 -2.11
C GLN A 461 -21.64 -11.18 -2.20
N LEU A 462 -22.97 -11.29 -2.12
CA LEU A 462 -23.88 -10.16 -2.27
C LEU A 462 -23.66 -9.03 -1.24
N PRO A 463 -23.46 -9.28 0.07
CA PRO A 463 -23.28 -8.18 1.04
C PRO A 463 -22.03 -7.34 0.78
N GLU A 464 -20.91 -8.00 0.45
CA GLU A 464 -19.66 -7.34 0.10
C GLU A 464 -19.82 -6.52 -1.20
N PHE A 465 -20.46 -7.12 -2.21
CA PHE A 465 -20.77 -6.45 -3.47
C PHE A 465 -21.62 -5.19 -3.26
N ILE A 466 -22.72 -5.27 -2.50
CA ILE A 466 -23.58 -4.10 -2.21
C ILE A 466 -22.78 -3.01 -1.47
N SER A 467 -21.96 -3.39 -0.49
CA SER A 467 -21.12 -2.44 0.26
C SER A 467 -20.14 -1.69 -0.66
N GLN A 468 -19.48 -2.42 -1.57
CA GLN A 468 -18.59 -1.85 -2.58
C GLN A 468 -19.35 -0.88 -3.51
N ARG A 469 -20.52 -1.30 -4.01
CA ARG A 469 -21.36 -0.47 -4.91
C ARG A 469 -21.80 0.83 -4.27
N ARG A 470 -22.22 0.78 -3.00
CA ARG A 470 -22.58 1.98 -2.24
C ARG A 470 -21.41 2.96 -2.15
N ARG A 471 -20.19 2.49 -1.86
CA ARG A 471 -18.99 3.34 -1.81
C ARG A 471 -18.72 3.98 -3.18
N TRP A 472 -18.79 3.20 -4.25
CA TRP A 472 -18.46 3.67 -5.59
C TRP A 472 -19.49 4.63 -6.18
N LEU A 473 -20.78 4.34 -6.04
CA LEU A 473 -21.85 5.19 -6.58
C LEU A 473 -21.89 6.54 -5.84
N ASN A 474 -21.89 6.52 -4.50
CA ASN A 474 -21.87 7.74 -3.70
C ASN A 474 -20.58 8.53 -3.98
N GLY A 475 -19.42 7.87 -3.92
CA GLY A 475 -18.14 8.50 -4.15
C GLY A 475 -18.03 9.15 -5.54
N SER A 476 -18.52 8.48 -6.59
CA SER A 476 -18.55 9.05 -7.95
C SER A 476 -19.45 10.28 -8.04
N PHE A 477 -20.64 10.21 -7.46
CA PHE A 477 -21.60 11.32 -7.50
C PHE A 477 -21.06 12.57 -6.79
N PHE A 478 -20.64 12.43 -5.53
CA PHE A 478 -20.18 13.56 -4.71
C PHE A 478 -18.85 14.14 -5.22
N ALA A 479 -17.91 13.30 -5.66
CA ALA A 479 -16.68 13.78 -6.29
C ALA A 479 -16.94 14.46 -7.64
N GLY A 480 -17.94 13.99 -8.41
CA GLY A 480 -18.40 14.65 -9.63
C GLY A 480 -18.91 16.06 -9.34
N VAL A 481 -19.83 16.21 -8.37
CA VAL A 481 -20.32 17.53 -7.93
C VAL A 481 -19.19 18.42 -7.44
N TYR A 482 -18.25 17.88 -6.66
CA TYR A 482 -17.07 18.61 -6.19
C TYR A 482 -16.24 19.17 -7.35
N GLY A 483 -15.95 18.33 -8.35
CA GLY A 483 -15.20 18.72 -9.55
C GLY A 483 -15.90 19.82 -10.35
N LEU A 484 -17.24 19.83 -10.39
CA LEU A 484 -18.03 20.89 -11.03
C LEU A 484 -17.97 22.21 -10.27
N ILE A 485 -18.13 22.17 -8.94
CA ILE A 485 -18.07 23.37 -8.08
C ILE A 485 -16.68 24.01 -8.17
N HIS A 486 -15.63 23.19 -8.16
CA HIS A 486 -14.25 23.66 -8.16
C HIS A 486 -13.65 23.76 -9.56
N PHE A 487 -14.43 23.57 -10.63
CA PHE A 487 -13.94 23.53 -12.01
C PHE A 487 -13.16 24.80 -12.39
N SER A 488 -13.51 25.95 -11.79
CA SER A 488 -12.78 27.22 -11.95
C SER A 488 -11.29 27.14 -11.59
N LYS A 489 -10.87 26.21 -10.72
CA LYS A 489 -9.46 25.96 -10.41
C LYS A 489 -8.66 25.53 -11.64
N ILE A 490 -9.28 24.88 -12.63
CA ILE A 490 -8.60 24.47 -13.86
C ILE A 490 -8.14 25.69 -14.67
N TRP A 491 -8.85 26.83 -14.62
CA TRP A 491 -8.38 28.07 -15.27
C TRP A 491 -7.16 28.68 -14.57
N ASN A 492 -7.00 28.41 -13.27
CA ASN A 492 -5.85 28.84 -12.48
C ASN A 492 -4.73 27.79 -12.45
N SER A 493 -4.92 26.66 -13.14
CA SER A 493 -3.83 25.71 -13.39
C SER A 493 -2.89 26.29 -14.46
N GLY A 494 -1.68 25.76 -14.55
CA GLY A 494 -0.72 26.20 -15.56
C GLY A 494 -1.04 25.74 -16.98
N HIS A 495 -2.15 25.03 -17.22
CA HIS A 495 -2.43 24.39 -18.51
C HIS A 495 -2.55 25.40 -19.66
N GLY A 496 -1.97 25.06 -20.81
CA GLY A 496 -2.09 25.88 -22.01
C GLY A 496 -3.53 25.84 -22.57
N PHE A 497 -3.91 26.87 -23.34
CA PHE A 497 -5.26 27.05 -23.88
C PHE A 497 -5.88 25.79 -24.50
N SER A 498 -5.11 25.08 -25.35
CA SER A 498 -5.59 23.85 -25.99
C SER A 498 -5.95 22.75 -24.98
N ARG A 499 -5.14 22.57 -23.93
CA ARG A 499 -5.41 21.56 -22.89
C ARG A 499 -6.59 21.98 -22.03
N THR A 500 -6.67 23.25 -21.65
CA THR A 500 -7.81 23.78 -20.88
C THR A 500 -9.12 23.63 -21.65
N PHE A 501 -9.11 23.84 -22.97
CA PHE A 501 -10.27 23.60 -23.83
C PHE A 501 -10.68 22.12 -23.87
N LEU A 502 -9.71 21.20 -23.97
CA LEU A 502 -9.98 19.76 -23.90
C LEU A 502 -10.59 19.36 -22.54
N LEU A 503 -10.04 19.87 -21.43
CA LEU A 503 -10.58 19.63 -20.09
C LEU A 503 -12.00 20.22 -19.92
N LEU A 504 -12.32 21.33 -20.60
CA LEU A 504 -13.67 21.89 -20.65
C LEU A 504 -14.65 20.95 -21.36
N ILE A 505 -14.27 20.36 -22.49
CA ILE A 505 -15.09 19.36 -23.19
C ILE A 505 -15.35 18.16 -22.28
N GLU A 506 -14.31 17.65 -21.63
CA GLU A 506 -14.45 16.56 -20.66
C GLU A 506 -15.34 16.97 -19.46
N GLY A 507 -15.23 18.21 -18.99
CA GLY A 507 -16.10 18.78 -17.97
C GLY A 507 -17.57 18.73 -18.37
N ILE A 508 -17.90 19.10 -19.61
CA ILE A 508 -19.27 19.00 -20.15
C ILE A 508 -19.71 17.53 -20.23
N TYR A 509 -18.85 16.64 -20.71
CA TYR A 509 -19.11 15.20 -20.72
C TYR A 509 -19.43 14.65 -19.31
N ASN A 510 -18.68 15.09 -18.30
CA ASN A 510 -18.88 14.71 -16.90
C ASN A 510 -20.21 15.25 -16.35
N VAL A 511 -20.62 16.48 -16.71
CA VAL A 511 -21.95 17.03 -16.38
C VAL A 511 -23.06 16.15 -16.97
N ILE A 512 -22.96 15.84 -18.26
CA ILE A 512 -23.94 15.00 -18.96
C ILE A 512 -24.01 13.62 -18.29
N SER A 513 -22.86 13.00 -18.04
CA SER A 513 -22.76 11.69 -17.38
C SER A 513 -23.36 11.70 -15.97
N LEU A 514 -23.17 12.77 -15.20
CA LEU A 514 -23.76 12.94 -13.88
C LEU A 514 -25.29 13.04 -13.95
N ILE A 515 -25.82 13.79 -14.91
CA ILE A 515 -27.27 13.90 -15.16
C ILE A 515 -27.85 12.53 -15.55
N PHE A 516 -27.23 11.83 -16.49
CA PHE A 516 -27.65 10.48 -16.89
C PHE A 516 -27.60 9.50 -15.72
N SER A 517 -26.53 9.51 -14.93
CA SER A 517 -26.40 8.66 -13.73
C SER A 517 -27.53 8.92 -12.73
N TRP A 518 -27.85 10.19 -12.46
CA TRP A 518 -28.95 10.57 -11.57
C TRP A 518 -30.30 10.02 -12.03
N PHE A 519 -30.63 10.18 -13.31
CA PHE A 519 -31.90 9.69 -13.86
C PHE A 519 -31.91 8.18 -14.12
N SER A 520 -30.75 7.54 -14.30
CA SER A 520 -30.67 6.08 -14.51
C SER A 520 -31.26 5.28 -13.35
N VAL A 521 -31.05 5.75 -12.11
CA VAL A 521 -31.63 5.12 -10.92
C VAL A 521 -33.15 5.19 -10.94
N VAL A 522 -33.72 6.34 -11.34
CA VAL A 522 -35.17 6.54 -11.47
C VAL A 522 -35.75 5.66 -12.57
N ILE A 523 -35.08 5.59 -13.72
CA ILE A 523 -35.51 4.76 -14.87
C ILE A 523 -35.51 3.28 -14.48
N VAL A 524 -34.44 2.78 -13.86
CA VAL A 524 -34.35 1.37 -13.42
C VAL A 524 -35.41 1.06 -12.38
N LEU A 525 -35.61 1.92 -11.38
CA LEU A 525 -36.69 1.74 -10.40
C LEU A 525 -38.08 1.77 -11.05
N SER A 526 -38.29 2.61 -12.06
CA SER A 526 -39.55 2.67 -12.80
C SER A 526 -39.81 1.38 -13.56
N PHE A 527 -38.78 0.80 -14.20
CA PHE A 527 -38.85 -0.49 -14.89
C PHE A 527 -39.03 -1.68 -13.96
N LEU A 528 -38.53 -1.64 -12.72
CA LEU A 528 -38.72 -2.70 -11.74
C LEU A 528 -40.10 -2.64 -11.05
N CYS A 529 -40.72 -1.45 -11.01
CA CYS A 529 -42.05 -1.25 -10.44
C CYS A 529 -43.19 -1.52 -11.43
N THR A 530 -42.92 -1.52 -12.74
CA THR A 530 -43.82 -2.00 -13.80
C THR A 530 -43.61 -3.48 -14.06
#